data_AF-A0A1G8W9E8-F1
#
_entry.id   AF-A0A1G8W9E8-F1
#
_cell.length_a   1.000
_cell.length_b   1.000
_cell.length_c   1.000
_cell.angle_alpha   90.00
_cell.angle_beta   90.00
_cell.angle_gamma   90.00
#
_symmetry.space_group_name_H-M   'P 1'
#
loop_
_entity.id
_entity.type
_entity.pdbx_description
1 polymer ?
#
loop_
_entity_poly.entity_id
_entity_poly.type
_entity_poly.pdbx_seq_one_letter_code
_entity_poly.pdbx_strand_id
1 'polypeptide(L)'
;MSKQPAFNLLEPITTGEDEHAVLGFEDWLTQVRPAFEEAAASGRVFTTYEVASERQLPDPPHSCLWGRLMSLLRDEGLIRHDGWTNGTRPTVHGSGVKTWTGLALSPDHTAAA
;
A
#
# COMPACT_ATOMS: atom_id res chain seq x y z
N MET A 1 -14.98 -17.56 -62.43
CA MET A 1 -14.12 -16.70 -61.59
C MET A 1 -14.35 -17.07 -60.13
N SER A 2 -13.27 -17.33 -59.41
CA SER A 2 -13.22 -17.87 -58.05
C SER A 2 -13.42 -16.80 -56.95
N LYS A 3 -13.89 -17.29 -55.78
CA LYS A 3 -13.65 -16.80 -54.40
C LYS A 3 -14.38 -15.49 -54.02
N GLN A 4 -14.96 -15.32 -52.82
CA GLN A 4 -14.84 -15.95 -51.51
C GLN A 4 -16.06 -15.55 -50.63
N PRO A 5 -16.31 -16.21 -49.48
CA PRO A 5 -17.56 -16.15 -48.73
C PRO A 5 -17.64 -14.97 -47.73
N ALA A 6 -18.87 -14.65 -47.34
CA ALA A 6 -19.20 -13.79 -46.21
C ALA A 6 -18.53 -14.32 -44.94
N PHE A 7 -17.53 -13.59 -44.46
CA PHE A 7 -16.81 -13.92 -43.24
C PHE A 7 -17.51 -13.23 -42.08
N ASN A 8 -18.30 -14.00 -41.37
CA ASN A 8 -18.72 -13.70 -40.02
C ASN A 8 -17.46 -13.77 -39.13
N LEU A 9 -16.93 -12.62 -38.73
CA LEU A 9 -16.01 -12.53 -37.61
C LEU A 9 -16.50 -11.39 -36.70
N LEU A 10 -17.41 -11.75 -35.80
CA LEU A 10 -17.45 -11.12 -34.49
C LEU A 10 -16.15 -11.53 -33.78
N GLU A 11 -15.05 -10.88 -34.14
CA GLU A 11 -13.90 -10.85 -33.24
C GLU A 11 -14.35 -10.09 -32.01
N PRO A 12 -14.25 -10.63 -30.79
CA PRO A 12 -14.19 -9.75 -29.65
C PRO A 12 -12.99 -8.85 -29.91
N ILE A 13 -13.22 -7.55 -29.92
CA ILE A 13 -12.15 -6.57 -29.83
C ILE A 13 -11.43 -6.96 -28.54
N THR A 14 -10.28 -7.65 -28.65
CA THR A 14 -9.33 -7.74 -27.56
C THR A 14 -8.81 -6.32 -27.43
N THR A 15 -9.56 -5.49 -26.71
CA THR A 15 -9.05 -4.25 -26.15
C THR A 15 -7.85 -4.71 -25.35
N GLY A 16 -6.67 -4.44 -25.91
CA GLY A 16 -5.40 -4.81 -25.32
C GLY A 16 -5.42 -4.43 -23.86
N GLU A 17 -4.96 -5.35 -23.04
CA GLU A 17 -4.47 -5.06 -21.70
C GLU A 17 -3.55 -3.84 -21.83
N ASP A 18 -4.05 -2.66 -21.45
CA ASP A 18 -3.20 -1.53 -21.16
C ASP A 18 -2.55 -1.86 -19.82
N GLU A 19 -1.45 -2.59 -19.91
CA GLU A 19 -0.62 -3.18 -18.85
C GLU A 19 0.06 -2.14 -17.94
N HIS A 20 -0.40 -0.89 -17.98
CA HIS A 20 0.02 0.21 -17.10
C HIS A 20 -1.17 1.05 -16.63
N ALA A 21 -2.28 0.41 -16.25
CA ALA A 21 -3.27 1.07 -15.40
C ALA A 21 -2.54 1.68 -14.19
N VAL A 22 -2.46 3.01 -14.15
CA VAL A 22 -1.95 3.77 -13.00
C VAL A 22 -2.85 3.41 -11.83
N LEU A 23 -2.43 2.40 -11.05
CA LEU A 23 -3.21 1.90 -9.93
C LEU A 23 -3.54 3.09 -9.04
N GLY A 24 -4.83 3.30 -8.79
CA GLY A 24 -5.28 4.41 -7.97
C GLY A 24 -4.74 4.27 -6.54
N PHE A 25 -4.92 5.33 -5.74
CA PHE A 25 -4.58 5.25 -4.32
C PHE A 25 -5.26 4.05 -3.64
N GLU A 26 -6.51 3.76 -3.97
CA GLU A 26 -7.28 2.64 -3.41
C GLU A 26 -6.74 1.25 -3.80
N ASP A 27 -6.31 1.09 -5.06
CA ASP A 27 -5.72 -0.18 -5.55
C ASP A 27 -4.36 -0.45 -4.92
N TRP A 28 -3.53 0.59 -4.82
CA TRP A 28 -2.24 0.49 -4.12
C TRP A 28 -2.46 0.25 -2.62
N LEU A 29 -3.41 0.96 -2.01
CA LEU A 29 -3.75 0.83 -0.59
C LEU A 29 -4.17 -0.61 -0.26
N THR A 30 -5.01 -1.23 -1.08
CA THR A 30 -5.47 -2.62 -0.90
C THR A 30 -4.30 -3.60 -0.87
N GLN A 31 -3.24 -3.35 -1.64
CA GLN A 31 -2.06 -4.21 -1.68
C GLN A 31 -1.14 -4.02 -0.47
N VAL A 32 -0.95 -2.78 -0.01
CA VAL A 32 0.04 -2.48 1.03
C VAL A 32 -0.53 -2.49 2.44
N ARG A 33 -1.80 -2.13 2.63
CA ARG A 33 -2.43 -1.96 3.96
C ARG A 33 -2.29 -3.18 4.88
N PRO A 34 -2.48 -4.44 4.42
CA PRO A 34 -2.37 -5.60 5.30
C PRO A 34 -1.02 -5.74 5.99
N ALA A 35 0.08 -5.38 5.32
CA ALA A 35 1.42 -5.42 5.91
C ALA A 35 1.59 -4.41 7.06
N PHE A 36 0.95 -3.25 6.94
CA PHE A 36 0.97 -2.23 7.99
C PHE A 36 0.04 -2.56 9.15
N GLU A 37 -1.11 -3.19 8.87
CA GLU A 37 -1.99 -3.72 9.91
C GLU A 37 -1.30 -4.81 10.72
N GLU A 38 -0.55 -5.70 10.08
CA GLU A 38 0.25 -6.73 10.77
C GLU A 38 1.35 -6.11 11.63
N ALA A 39 2.06 -5.10 11.10
CA ALA A 39 3.05 -4.34 11.86
C ALA A 39 2.39 -3.61 13.06
N ALA A 40 1.21 -3.04 12.86
CA ALA A 40 0.43 -2.40 13.93
C ALA A 40 0.01 -3.41 15.01
N ALA A 41 -0.51 -4.58 14.60
CA ALA A 41 -0.94 -5.65 15.50
C ALA A 41 0.22 -6.18 16.38
N SER A 42 1.45 -6.14 15.86
CA SER A 42 2.63 -6.59 16.62
C SER A 42 2.98 -5.71 17.83
N GLY A 43 2.47 -4.48 17.90
CA GLY A 43 2.80 -3.53 18.95
C GLY A 43 4.24 -2.96 18.90
N ARG A 44 5.05 -3.36 17.90
CA ARG A 44 6.44 -2.90 17.77
C ARG A 44 6.51 -1.45 17.28
N VAL A 45 7.65 -0.82 17.53
CA VAL A 45 8.04 0.43 16.86
C VAL A 45 8.54 0.10 15.46
N PHE A 46 8.08 0.81 14.45
CA PHE A 46 8.52 0.65 13.07
C PHE A 46 8.52 1.97 12.30
N THR A 47 9.27 2.00 11.20
CA THR A 47 9.22 3.04 10.17
C THR A 47 8.47 2.54 8.95
N THR A 48 7.92 3.47 8.17
CA THR A 48 7.26 3.12 6.90
C THR A 48 8.21 2.40 5.93
N TYR A 49 9.49 2.75 5.95
CA TYR A 49 10.50 2.13 5.11
C TYR A 49 10.80 0.68 5.52
N GLU A 50 10.90 0.38 6.81
CA GLU A 50 11.14 -0.98 7.30
C GLU A 50 10.02 -1.93 6.85
N VAL A 51 8.75 -1.56 7.06
CA VAL A 51 7.61 -2.39 6.66
C VAL A 51 7.58 -2.60 5.14
N ALA A 52 7.77 -1.52 4.37
CA ALA A 52 7.78 -1.61 2.91
C ALA A 52 8.94 -2.46 2.38
N SER A 53 10.14 -2.32 2.96
CA SER A 53 11.33 -3.07 2.54
C SER A 53 11.29 -4.54 2.96
N GLU A 54 10.88 -4.84 4.20
CA GLU A 54 10.77 -6.21 4.71
C GLU A 54 9.77 -7.05 3.91
N ARG A 55 8.69 -6.42 3.43
CA ARG A 55 7.61 -7.07 2.68
C ARG A 55 7.69 -6.86 1.17
N GLN A 56 8.73 -6.20 0.68
CA GLN A 56 8.95 -5.88 -0.74
C GLN A 56 7.71 -5.26 -1.40
N LEU A 57 7.08 -4.31 -0.70
CA LEU A 57 5.81 -3.71 -1.13
C LEU A 57 6.00 -2.85 -2.38
N PRO A 58 4.98 -2.78 -3.26
CA PRO A 58 5.03 -1.92 -4.43
C PRO A 58 5.12 -0.44 -4.03
N ASP A 59 5.92 0.32 -4.78
CA ASP A 59 5.95 1.76 -4.65
C ASP A 59 4.59 2.38 -5.04
N PRO A 60 4.13 3.41 -4.32
CA PRO A 60 2.93 4.13 -4.68
C PRO A 60 3.13 4.92 -5.99
N PRO A 61 2.03 5.27 -6.68
CA PRO A 61 2.06 6.22 -7.79
C PRO A 61 2.74 7.56 -7.44
N HIS A 62 2.62 7.97 -6.18
CA HIS A 62 3.29 9.16 -5.63
C HIS A 62 3.81 8.90 -4.22
N SER A 63 5.05 9.32 -3.95
CA SER A 63 5.71 9.10 -2.65
C SER A 63 4.96 9.70 -1.44
N CYS A 64 4.16 10.75 -1.64
CA CYS A 64 3.34 11.34 -0.59
C CYS A 64 2.24 10.40 -0.07
N LEU A 65 1.87 9.36 -0.83
CA LEU A 65 0.83 8.41 -0.46
C LEU A 65 1.25 7.52 0.73
N TRP A 66 2.55 7.35 0.95
CA TRP A 66 3.05 6.76 2.20
C TRP A 66 2.62 7.57 3.44
N GLY A 67 2.78 8.89 3.39
CA GLY A 67 2.34 9.78 4.47
C GLY A 67 0.82 9.80 4.64
N ARG A 68 0.07 9.68 3.54
CA ARG A 68 -1.39 9.54 3.56
C ARG A 68 -1.83 8.24 4.23
N LEU A 69 -1.21 7.11 3.89
CA LEU A 69 -1.45 5.82 4.53
C LEU A 69 -1.22 5.89 6.05
N MET A 70 -0.10 6.43 6.50
CA MET A 70 0.17 6.53 7.95
C MET A 70 -0.82 7.44 8.67
N SER A 71 -1.30 8.50 8.02
CA SER A 71 -2.36 9.34 8.58
C SER A 71 -3.66 8.55 8.75
N LEU A 72 -4.05 7.78 7.73
CA LEU A 72 -5.24 6.94 7.77
C LEU A 72 -5.18 5.91 8.90
N LEU A 73 -4.08 5.17 9.02
CA LEU A 73 -3.90 4.16 10.08
C LEU A 73 -3.91 4.78 11.49
N ARG A 74 -3.36 5.99 11.64
CA ARG A 74 -3.39 6.73 12.90
C ARG A 74 -4.81 7.17 13.24
N ASP A 75 -5.52 7.71 12.26
CA ASP A 75 -6.88 8.22 12.45
C ASP A 75 -7.87 7.06 12.74
N GLU A 76 -7.59 5.85 12.23
CA GLU A 76 -8.27 4.60 12.58
C GLU A 76 -7.85 4.00 13.94
N GLY A 77 -6.85 4.59 14.61
CA GLY A 77 -6.38 4.14 15.92
C GLY A 77 -5.52 2.87 15.90
N LEU A 78 -5.01 2.46 14.73
CA LEU A 78 -4.14 1.29 14.59
C LEU A 78 -2.70 1.58 14.99
N ILE A 79 -2.26 2.84 14.88
CA ILE A 79 -0.91 3.26 15.21
C ILE A 79 -0.90 4.60 15.92
N ARG A 80 0.16 4.87 16.69
CA ARG A 80 0.46 6.20 17.19
C ARG A 80 1.84 6.66 16.73
N HIS A 81 2.00 7.97 16.56
CA HIS A 81 3.33 8.55 16.38
C HIS A 81 4.15 8.30 17.65
N ASP A 82 5.33 7.72 17.48
CA ASP A 82 6.20 7.36 18.59
C ASP A 82 7.37 8.35 18.74
N GLY A 83 7.94 8.79 17.63
CA GLY A 83 9.05 9.72 17.63
C GLY A 83 9.74 9.80 16.28
N TRP A 84 11.06 10.00 16.33
CA TRP A 84 11.90 10.11 15.16
C TRP A 84 13.13 9.23 15.36
N THR A 85 13.55 8.54 14.30
CA THR A 85 14.82 7.81 14.27
C THR A 85 15.66 8.28 13.08
N ASN A 86 16.96 8.04 13.13
CA ASN A 86 17.82 8.30 11.98
C ASN A 86 17.57 7.22 10.92
N GLY A 87 17.34 7.63 9.68
CA GLY A 87 17.13 6.70 8.58
C GLY A 87 18.31 5.73 8.42
N THR A 88 18.02 4.44 8.28
CA THR A 88 19.01 3.36 8.04
C THR A 88 19.44 3.24 6.57
N ARG A 89 18.94 4.12 5.69
CA ARG A 89 19.25 4.07 4.25
C ARG A 89 20.70 4.53 4.00
N PRO A 90 21.54 3.74 3.32
CA PRO A 90 22.98 4.04 3.13
C PRO A 90 23.26 5.34 2.35
N THR A 91 22.28 5.86 1.60
CA THR A 91 22.42 7.05 0.77
C THR A 91 21.98 8.36 1.45
N VAL A 92 21.46 8.33 2.68
CA VAL A 92 20.90 9.52 3.34
C VAL A 92 21.32 9.55 4.82
N HIS A 93 22.60 9.80 5.07
CA HIS A 93 23.11 9.97 6.43
C HIS A 93 22.43 11.19 7.08
N GLY A 94 21.66 10.97 8.15
CA GLY A 94 21.18 12.04 9.04
C GLY A 94 19.78 12.60 8.80
N SER A 95 18.97 12.02 7.90
CA SER A 95 17.55 12.41 7.81
C SER A 95 16.72 11.67 8.86
N GLY A 96 16.03 12.45 9.72
CA GLY A 96 15.10 11.90 10.70
C GLY A 96 13.84 11.37 10.01
N VAL A 97 13.52 10.10 10.22
CA VAL A 97 12.29 9.47 9.75
C VAL A 97 11.34 9.26 10.93
N LYS A 98 10.03 9.44 10.70
CA LYS A 98 9.02 9.21 11.72
C LYS A 98 8.95 7.74 12.09
N THR A 99 8.87 7.47 13.39
CA THR A 99 8.57 6.15 13.92
C THR A 99 7.13 6.08 14.39
N TRP A 100 6.56 4.89 14.26
CA TRP A 100 5.19 4.57 14.58
C TRP A 100 5.16 3.36 15.49
N THR A 101 4.33 3.41 16.52
CA THR A 101 4.10 2.27 17.41
C THR A 101 2.76 1.67 17.05
N GLY A 102 2.77 0.37 16.80
CA GLY A 102 1.56 -0.41 16.66
C GLY A 102 0.71 -0.33 17.93
N LEU A 103 -0.55 0.02 17.76
CA LEU A 103 -1.56 -0.19 18.78
C LEU A 103 -2.16 -1.53 18.40
N ALA A 104 -1.70 -2.61 19.05
CA ALA A 104 -2.40 -3.88 18.96
C ALA A 104 -3.86 -3.57 19.23
N LEU A 105 -4.73 -3.78 18.22
CA LEU A 105 -6.17 -3.54 18.35
C LEU A 105 -6.58 -4.17 19.66
N SER A 106 -6.80 -3.35 20.68
CA SER A 106 -7.47 -3.84 21.88
C SER A 106 -8.83 -4.29 21.35
N PRO A 107 -9.22 -5.57 21.51
CA PRO A 107 -10.39 -6.13 20.84
C PRO A 107 -11.75 -5.50 21.26
N ASP A 108 -11.78 -4.32 21.86
CA ASP A 108 -12.98 -3.54 22.23
C ASP A 108 -13.53 -2.69 21.07
N HIS A 109 -13.61 -3.27 19.88
CA HIS A 109 -14.37 -2.67 18.75
C HIS A 109 -15.60 -3.51 18.38
N THR A 110 -15.76 -4.72 18.92
CA THR A 110 -16.90 -5.60 18.64
C THR A 110 -17.77 -5.82 19.87
N ALA A 111 -18.49 -4.78 20.31
CA ALA A 111 -19.63 -4.92 21.23
C ALA A 111 -20.60 -3.74 21.09
N ALA A 112 -21.23 -3.62 19.92
CA ALA A 112 -22.43 -2.82 19.74
C ALA A 112 -23.25 -3.33 18.54
N ALA A 113 -23.99 -4.41 18.76
CA ALA A 113 -25.20 -4.77 18.01
C ALA A 113 -26.06 -5.70 18.88
#